data_AF-A0A1N6FCQ0-F1
#
_entry.id   AF-A0A1N6FCQ0-F1
#
_cell.length_a   1.000
_cell.length_b   1.000
_cell.length_c   1.000
_cell.angle_alpha   90.00
_cell.angle_beta   90.00
_cell.angle_gamma   90.00
#
_symmetry.space_group_name_H-M   'P 1'
#
loop_
_entity.id
_entity.type
_entity.pdbx_description
1 polymer ?
#
loop_
_entity_poly.entity_id
_entity_poly.type
_entity_poly.pdbx_seq_one_letter_code
_entity_poly.pdbx_strand_id
1 'polypeptide(L)'
;MLEAATVTFVEEATALAPEALAEAFGRLVALRREGGKEASRAAVPSAAENSELDHEIRSALLPRAAELDAVHMGLHSDARAAISTTARAILKRGKLTPEQYRVLVEPFVGSGVEIPRHPSQDAEN
;
A
#
# COMPACT_ATOMS: atom_id res chain seq x y z
N MET A 1 -13.50 9.84 4.69
CA MET A 1 -13.94 9.27 3.42
C MET A 1 -12.73 9.13 2.54
N LEU A 2 -12.38 7.87 2.26
CA LEU A 2 -11.27 7.54 1.36
C LEU A 2 -11.59 7.98 -0.07
N GLU A 3 -10.55 8.36 -0.82
CA GLU A 3 -10.64 8.61 -2.25
C GLU A 3 -10.91 7.28 -2.98
N ALA A 4 -11.76 7.29 -4.02
CA ALA A 4 -12.13 6.08 -4.79
C ALA A 4 -10.90 5.28 -5.25
N ALA A 5 -9.86 5.96 -5.73
CA ALA A 5 -8.63 5.32 -6.18
C ALA A 5 -7.87 4.59 -5.06
N THR A 6 -7.97 5.06 -3.81
CA THR A 6 -7.40 4.37 -2.65
C THR A 6 -8.21 3.13 -2.30
N VAL A 7 -9.54 3.20 -2.41
CA VAL A 7 -10.44 2.07 -2.16
C VAL A 7 -10.19 0.96 -3.18
N THR A 8 -10.18 1.29 -4.48
CA THR A 8 -9.88 0.32 -5.55
C THR A 8 -8.55 -0.39 -5.33
N PHE A 9 -7.49 0.36 -5.00
CA PHE A 9 -6.20 -0.25 -4.68
C PHE A 9 -6.29 -1.24 -3.51
N VAL A 10 -7.00 -0.89 -2.43
CA VAL A 10 -7.14 -1.79 -1.26
C VAL A 10 -7.90 -3.06 -1.64
N GLU A 11 -8.98 -2.94 -2.40
CA GLU A 11 -9.77 -4.10 -2.87
C GLU A 11 -8.90 -5.04 -3.72
N GLU A 12 -8.17 -4.52 -4.70
CA GLU A 12 -7.31 -5.32 -5.58
C GLU A 12 -6.12 -5.91 -4.84
N ALA A 13 -5.43 -5.12 -4.01
CA ALA A 13 -4.25 -5.56 -3.28
C ALA A 13 -4.60 -6.65 -2.25
N THR A 14 -5.76 -6.55 -1.59
CA THR A 14 -6.21 -7.57 -0.63
C THR A 14 -6.70 -8.85 -1.29
N ALA A 15 -6.96 -8.84 -2.61
CA ALA A 15 -7.30 -10.00 -3.41
C ALA A 15 -6.09 -10.73 -4.02
N LEU A 16 -4.88 -10.18 -3.89
CA LEU A 16 -3.65 -10.79 -4.45
C LEU A 16 -3.36 -12.17 -3.84
N ALA A 17 -2.65 -12.98 -4.61
CA ALA A 17 -2.12 -14.26 -4.15
C ALA A 17 -1.14 -14.07 -2.97
N PRO A 18 -1.05 -15.01 -2.02
CA PRO A 18 -0.14 -14.93 -0.88
C PRO A 18 1.32 -14.65 -1.28
N GLU A 19 1.80 -15.25 -2.36
CA GLU A 19 3.17 -15.09 -2.85
C GLU A 19 3.44 -13.66 -3.32
N ALA A 20 2.48 -13.03 -4.00
CA ALA A 20 2.59 -11.64 -4.43
C ALA A 20 2.60 -10.68 -3.24
N LEU A 21 1.83 -10.97 -2.19
CA LEU A 21 1.84 -10.19 -0.95
C LEU A 21 3.17 -10.33 -0.19
N ALA A 22 3.74 -11.54 -0.15
CA ALA A 22 5.05 -11.78 0.45
C ALA A 22 6.15 -11.04 -0.31
N GLU A 23 6.11 -11.07 -1.64
CA GLU A 23 7.06 -10.34 -2.48
C GLU A 23 6.93 -8.82 -2.29
N ALA A 24 5.70 -8.29 -2.27
CA ALA A 24 5.45 -6.87 -2.02
C ALA A 24 6.01 -6.44 -0.65
N PHE A 25 5.80 -7.23 0.41
CA PHE A 25 6.39 -6.94 1.71
C PHE A 25 7.93 -6.98 1.69
N GLY A 26 8.52 -7.98 1.04
CA GLY A 26 9.97 -8.07 0.86
C GLY A 26 10.56 -6.83 0.18
N ARG A 27 9.92 -6.37 -0.90
CA ARG A 27 10.29 -5.13 -1.61
C ARG A 27 10.14 -3.89 -0.73
N LEU A 28 9.05 -3.79 0.02
CA LEU A 28 8.83 -2.68 0.97
C LEU A 28 9.96 -2.59 2.00
N VAL A 29 10.38 -3.74 2.56
CA VAL A 29 11.47 -3.79 3.56
C VAL A 29 12.79 -3.33 2.94
N ALA A 30 13.10 -3.74 1.71
CA ALA A 30 14.30 -3.30 0.99
C ALA A 30 14.29 -1.77 0.77
N LEU A 31 13.19 -1.25 0.23
CA LEU A 31 13.01 0.17 -0.11
C LEU A 31 12.94 1.06 1.13
N ARG A 32 12.64 0.52 2.31
CA ARG A 32 12.56 1.28 3.56
C ARG A 32 13.87 2.02 3.87
N ARG A 33 15.02 1.41 3.58
CA ARG A 33 16.35 2.02 3.80
C ARG A 33 16.75 2.98 2.67
N GLU A 34 16.13 2.85 1.51
CA GLU A 34 16.38 3.64 0.29
C GLU A 34 15.44 4.85 0.18
N GLY A 35 15.11 5.46 1.32
CA GLY A 35 14.22 6.63 1.38
C GLY A 35 12.76 6.32 1.69
N GLY A 36 12.33 5.05 1.69
CA GLY A 36 10.96 4.67 2.03
C GLY A 36 10.55 5.07 3.45
N LYS A 37 11.49 5.11 4.40
CA LYS A 37 11.22 5.61 5.78
C LYS A 37 10.80 7.08 5.79
N GLU A 38 11.52 7.96 5.09
CA GLU A 38 11.21 9.39 5.07
C GLU A 38 9.98 9.67 4.20
N ALA A 39 9.83 8.96 3.09
CA ALA A 39 8.62 9.03 2.26
C ALA A 39 7.38 8.62 3.07
N SER A 40 7.44 7.54 3.86
CA SER A 40 6.32 7.09 4.69
C SER A 40 5.91 8.12 5.75
N ARG A 41 6.87 8.88 6.30
CA ARG A 41 6.61 9.99 7.22
C ARG A 41 5.96 11.18 6.55
N ALA A 42 6.24 11.42 5.27
CA ALA A 42 5.57 12.45 4.48
C ALA A 42 4.13 12.05 4.11
N ALA A 43 3.84 10.75 4.02
CA ALA A 43 2.53 10.20 3.64
C ALA A 43 1.53 10.08 4.80
N VAL A 44 1.70 10.80 5.92
CA VAL A 44 0.87 10.61 7.12
C VAL A 44 -0.57 11.12 6.90
N PRO A 45 -1.59 10.25 6.96
CA PRO A 45 -2.99 10.66 6.91
C PRO A 45 -3.48 11.26 8.23
N SER A 46 -4.64 11.90 8.20
CA SER A 46 -5.34 12.26 9.44
C SER A 46 -5.74 11.01 10.23
N ALA A 47 -6.02 11.17 11.53
CA ALA A 47 -6.42 10.05 12.37
C ALA A 47 -7.69 9.34 11.85
N ALA A 48 -8.67 10.10 11.36
CA ALA A 48 -9.91 9.56 10.82
C ALA A 48 -9.64 8.74 9.54
N GLU A 49 -8.90 9.30 8.58
CA GLU A 49 -8.52 8.60 7.35
C GLU A 49 -7.70 7.34 7.64
N ASN A 50 -6.76 7.41 8.59
CA ASN A 50 -5.96 6.25 8.97
C ASN A 50 -6.83 5.15 9.59
N SER A 51 -7.79 5.53 10.43
CA SER A 51 -8.70 4.58 11.07
C SER A 51 -9.63 3.91 10.06
N GLU A 52 -10.15 4.68 9.10
CA GLU A 52 -10.98 4.18 8.01
C GLU A 52 -10.18 3.20 7.14
N LEU A 53 -8.98 3.59 6.71
CA LEU A 53 -8.10 2.72 5.91
C LEU A 53 -7.72 1.43 6.65
N ASP A 54 -7.38 1.55 7.94
CA ASP A 54 -7.03 0.40 8.76
C ASP A 54 -8.20 -0.56 8.97
N HIS A 55 -9.42 -0.02 9.06
CA HIS A 55 -10.63 -0.82 9.16
C HIS A 55 -10.86 -1.61 7.87
N GLU A 56 -10.85 -0.94 6.71
CA GLU A 56 -11.06 -1.58 5.41
C GLU A 56 -10.04 -2.71 5.16
N ILE A 57 -8.75 -2.44 5.32
CA ILE A 57 -7.69 -3.44 5.10
C ILE A 57 -7.85 -4.62 6.05
N ARG A 58 -8.11 -4.36 7.34
CA ARG A 58 -8.29 -5.44 8.32
C ARG A 58 -9.52 -6.28 7.99
N SER A 59 -10.64 -5.65 7.66
CA SER A 59 -11.88 -6.34 7.33
C SER A 59 -11.73 -7.20 6.08
N ALA A 60 -10.98 -6.75 5.07
CA ALA A 60 -10.71 -7.51 3.85
C ALA A 60 -9.73 -8.68 4.04
N LEU A 61 -8.68 -8.51 4.86
CA LEU A 61 -7.67 -9.55 5.07
C LEU A 61 -8.03 -10.57 6.14
N LEU A 62 -8.88 -10.22 7.12
CA LEU A 62 -9.22 -11.09 8.24
C LEU A 62 -9.76 -12.47 7.80
N PRO A 63 -10.66 -12.59 6.79
CA PRO A 63 -11.11 -13.89 6.30
C PRO A 63 -9.99 -14.77 5.73
N ARG A 64 -8.89 -14.16 5.28
CA ARG A 64 -7.73 -14.82 4.66
C ARG A 64 -6.58 -15.06 5.63
N ALA A 65 -6.71 -14.71 6.91
CA ALA A 65 -5.59 -14.76 7.86
C ALA A 65 -4.94 -16.15 7.94
N ALA A 66 -5.75 -17.21 8.03
CA ALA A 66 -5.25 -18.59 8.09
C ALA A 66 -4.59 -19.05 6.78
N GLU A 67 -5.11 -18.61 5.62
CA GLU A 67 -4.54 -18.90 4.30
C GLU A 67 -3.14 -18.27 4.18
N LEU A 68 -3.03 -16.98 4.52
CA LEU A 68 -1.77 -16.23 4.43
C LEU A 68 -0.72 -16.81 5.37
N ASP A 69 -1.09 -17.06 6.63
CA ASP A 69 -0.15 -17.59 7.63
C ASP A 69 0.26 -19.05 7.36
N ALA A 70 -0.51 -19.79 6.57
CA ALA A 70 -0.13 -21.14 6.11
C ALA A 70 1.01 -21.12 5.09
N VAL A 71 1.12 -20.06 4.28
CA VAL A 71 2.23 -19.87 3.32
C VAL A 71 3.48 -19.38 4.02
N HIS A 72 3.35 -18.36 4.86
CA HIS A 72 4.43 -17.85 5.68
C HIS A 72 3.88 -17.32 7.00
N MET A 73 4.38 -17.83 8.11
CA MET A 73 3.94 -17.38 9.44
C MET A 73 4.17 -15.87 9.60
N GLY A 74 3.10 -15.11 9.80
CA GLY A 74 3.15 -13.65 9.94
C GLY A 74 2.78 -12.89 8.66
N LEU A 75 2.58 -13.58 7.53
CA LEU A 75 2.24 -12.96 6.25
C LEU A 75 0.96 -12.12 6.32
N HIS A 76 -0.03 -12.51 7.14
CA HIS A 76 -1.22 -11.70 7.32
C HIS A 76 -0.88 -10.28 7.85
N SER A 77 0.04 -10.20 8.81
CA SER A 77 0.48 -8.92 9.38
C SER A 77 1.38 -8.13 8.41
N ASP A 78 2.25 -8.84 7.69
CA ASP A 78 3.16 -8.26 6.71
C ASP A 78 2.41 -7.68 5.50
N ALA A 79 1.45 -8.43 4.96
CA ALA A 79 0.55 -7.99 3.90
C ALA A 79 -0.19 -6.71 4.32
N ARG A 80 -0.76 -6.71 5.53
CA ARG A 80 -1.42 -5.51 6.07
C ARG A 80 -0.47 -4.32 6.14
N ALA A 81 0.78 -4.50 6.55
CA ALA A 81 1.76 -3.42 6.63
C ALA A 81 2.11 -2.86 5.22
N ALA A 82 2.28 -3.74 4.24
CA ALA A 82 2.57 -3.34 2.86
C ALA A 82 1.41 -2.59 2.20
N ILE A 83 0.20 -3.13 2.30
CA ILE A 83 -1.01 -2.51 1.74
C ILE A 83 -1.26 -1.16 2.45
N SER A 84 -1.16 -1.10 3.77
CA SER A 84 -1.38 0.15 4.52
C SER A 84 -0.38 1.24 4.12
N THR A 85 0.89 0.88 3.92
CA THR A 85 1.92 1.85 3.56
C THR A 85 1.68 2.42 2.16
N THR A 86 1.34 1.56 1.21
CA THR A 86 1.08 1.94 -0.18
C THR A 86 -0.21 2.75 -0.31
N ALA A 87 -1.29 2.31 0.35
CA ALA A 87 -2.57 3.02 0.32
C ALA A 87 -2.48 4.42 0.95
N ARG A 88 -1.67 4.60 2.01
CA ARG A 88 -1.37 5.94 2.55
C ARG A 88 -0.65 6.82 1.53
N ALA A 89 0.27 6.26 0.77
CA ALA A 89 0.97 6.98 -0.30
C ALA A 89 0.00 7.43 -1.40
N ILE A 90 -0.91 6.55 -1.84
CA ILE A 90 -1.95 6.87 -2.82
C ILE A 90 -2.87 7.97 -2.32
N LEU A 91 -3.38 7.82 -1.08
CA LEU A 91 -4.27 8.80 -0.46
C LEU A 91 -3.62 10.18 -0.31
N LYS A 92 -2.31 10.22 -0.05
CA LYS A 92 -1.54 11.44 0.12
C LYS A 92 -0.64 11.78 -1.07
N ARG A 93 -0.94 11.24 -2.25
CA ARG A 93 -0.06 11.38 -3.43
C ARG A 93 0.26 12.82 -3.76
N GLY A 94 -0.70 13.74 -3.67
CA GLY A 94 -0.47 15.17 -3.92
C GLY A 94 0.40 15.90 -2.88
N LYS A 95 0.78 15.27 -1.77
CA LYS A 95 1.69 15.82 -0.75
C LYS A 95 3.12 15.27 -0.85
N LEU A 96 3.31 14.23 -1.65
CA LEU A 96 4.61 13.58 -1.83
C LEU A 96 5.36 14.21 -2.99
N THR A 97 6.67 14.07 -3.01
CA THR A 97 7.40 14.25 -4.28
C THR A 97 7.16 13.02 -5.16
N PRO A 98 7.35 13.12 -6.50
CA PRO A 98 7.23 11.98 -7.39
C PRO A 98 8.11 10.80 -6.99
N GLU A 99 9.32 11.07 -6.50
CA GLU A 99 10.28 10.06 -6.04
C GLU A 99 9.81 9.38 -4.76
N GLN A 100 9.31 10.16 -3.80
CA GLN A 100 8.75 9.62 -2.55
C GLN A 100 7.53 8.74 -2.84
N TYR A 101 6.65 9.20 -3.73
CA TYR A 101 5.49 8.43 -4.16
C TYR A 101 5.91 7.11 -4.82
N ARG A 102 6.80 7.19 -5.81
CA ARG A 102 7.32 6.02 -6.53
C ARG A 102 7.88 4.96 -5.58
N VAL A 103 8.76 5.35 -4.64
CA VAL A 103 9.36 4.41 -3.68
C VAL A 103 8.31 3.71 -2.81
N LEU A 104 7.20 4.37 -2.49
CA LEU A 104 6.15 3.77 -1.65
C LEU A 104 5.18 2.88 -2.42
N VAL A 105 5.00 3.09 -3.73
CA VAL A 105 4.09 2.27 -4.56
C VAL A 105 4.80 1.14 -5.32
N GLU A 106 6.12 1.25 -5.50
CA GLU A 106 6.97 0.25 -6.15
C GLU A 106 6.74 -1.20 -5.67
N PRO A 107 6.49 -1.48 -4.36
CA PRO A 107 6.21 -2.84 -3.90
C PRO A 107 5.09 -3.56 -4.66
N PHE A 108 4.09 -2.82 -5.13
CA PHE A 108 2.93 -3.34 -5.84
C PHE A 108 2.98 -3.12 -7.36
N VAL A 109 4.00 -2.43 -7.88
CA VAL A 109 4.17 -2.26 -9.32
C VAL A 109 4.39 -3.62 -9.98
N GLY A 110 3.60 -3.90 -11.03
CA GLY A 110 3.63 -5.17 -11.76
C GLY A 110 2.90 -6.32 -11.08
N SER A 111 2.27 -6.11 -9.92
CA SER A 111 1.48 -7.14 -9.22
C SER A 111 0.05 -7.33 -9.78
N GLY A 112 -0.33 -6.53 -10.79
CA GLY A 112 -1.66 -6.56 -11.40
C GLY A 112 -2.69 -5.64 -10.75
N VAL A 113 -2.30 -4.89 -9.70
CA VAL A 113 -3.12 -3.83 -9.12
C VAL A 113 -2.93 -2.50 -9.84
N GLU A 114 -3.99 -1.71 -9.91
CA GLU A 114 -3.94 -0.35 -10.44
C GLU A 114 -3.32 0.60 -9.41
N ILE A 115 -2.26 1.28 -9.82
CA ILE A 115 -1.61 2.33 -9.04
C ILE A 115 -1.90 3.67 -9.70
N PRO A 116 -2.63 4.58 -9.03
CA PRO A 116 -2.87 5.91 -9.54
C PRO A 116 -1.56 6.66 -9.82
N ARG A 117 -1.53 7.49 -10.87
CA ARG A 117 -0.36 8.31 -11.17
C ARG A 117 -0.19 9.44 -10.17
N HIS A 118 1.05 9.91 -10.02
CA HIS A 118 1.30 11.10 -9.21
C HIS A 118 0.74 12.34 -9.94
N PRO A 119 0.07 13.29 -9.25
CA PRO A 119 -0.58 14.44 -9.90
C PRO A 119 0.35 15.32 -10.75
N SER A 120 1.64 15.37 -10.44
CA SER A 120 2.62 16.11 -11.25
C SER A 120 2.95 15.44 -12.59
N GLN A 121 2.61 14.16 -12.77
CA GLN A 121 2.76 13.42 -14.04
C GLN A 121 1.52 13.60 -14.94
N ASP A 122 0.42 14.10 -14.39
CA ASP A 122 -0.80 14.40 -15.14
C ASP A 122 -0.76 15.82 -15.76
N ALA A 123 0.20 16.66 -15.37
CA ALA A 123 0.36 18.03 -15.86
C ALA A 123 1.15 18.14 -17.18
N GLU A 124 1.62 17.02 -17.74
CA GLU A 124 2.43 16.96 -18.97
C GLU A 124 1.64 16.51 -20.22
N ASN A 125 0.31 16.62 -20.22
CA ASN A 125 -0.56 16.30 -21.38
C ASN A 125 -1.43 17.47 -21.83
#